data_AF-G1VI59-F1
#
_entry.id   AF-G1VI59-F1
#
_cell.length_a   1.000
_cell.length_b   1.000
_cell.length_c   1.000
_cell.angle_alpha   90.00
_cell.angle_beta   90.00
_cell.angle_gamma   90.00
#
_symmetry.space_group_name_H-M   'P 1'
#
loop_
_entity.id
_entity.type
_entity.pdbx_description
1 polymer ?
#
loop_
_entity_poly.entity_id
_entity_poly.type
_entity_poly.pdbx_seq_one_letter_code
_entity_poly.pdbx_strand_id
1 'polypeptide(L)'
;MLFVLIFWAVIFLLLFLVSGLLTLPFTYFLCKEQRKRRMILSFFTPGVALFTYAASSLVAMIIIAIILGTDIGIGDSWSTPLKNNYELSSTDTPDNGGICKKDDLYNEILISDVTHIQVIGDSVIGKADGRYFIFNLQDGTHTDSLTYQALTRQISPSSIHLIDNNTYYWEQRRTAYIIGGVLSLLLTILVVRLFWRIGLHGFQRRQQGS
;
A
#
# COMPACT_ATOMS: atom_id res chain seq x y z
N MET A 1 1.48 10.18 11.27
CA MET A 1 1.21 10.40 9.83
C MET A 1 1.92 11.61 9.20
N LEU A 2 1.72 12.85 9.67
CA LEU A 2 2.30 14.04 9.02
C LEU A 2 3.83 13.96 8.84
N PHE A 3 4.55 13.53 9.88
CA PHE A 3 6.01 13.37 9.83
C PHE A 3 6.46 12.38 8.74
N VAL A 4 5.75 11.25 8.60
CA VAL A 4 6.02 10.23 7.58
C VAL A 4 5.84 10.82 6.17
N LEU A 5 4.78 11.60 5.94
CA LEU A 5 4.54 12.23 4.64
C LEU A 5 5.61 13.28 4.31
N ILE A 6 6.02 14.10 5.27
CA ILE A 6 7.10 15.08 5.10
C ILE A 6 8.42 14.38 4.78
N PHE A 7 8.75 13.31 5.50
CA PHE A 7 9.95 12.50 5.27
C PHE A 7 9.99 11.96 3.84
N TRP A 8 8.90 11.34 3.37
CA TRP A 8 8.80 10.85 1.99
C TRP A 8 8.85 11.98 0.95
N ALA A 9 8.23 13.13 1.22
CA ALA A 9 8.29 14.29 0.32
C ALA A 9 9.73 14.81 0.14
N VAL A 10 10.52 14.87 1.23
CA VAL A 10 11.94 15.25 1.18
C VAL A 10 12.74 14.24 0.37
N ILE A 11 12.52 12.93 0.58
CA ILE A 11 13.18 11.87 -0.20
C ILE A 11 12.85 12.01 -1.69
N PHE A 12 11.58 12.18 -2.05
CA PHE A 12 11.18 12.36 -3.45
C PHE A 12 11.80 13.60 -4.09
N LEU A 13 11.90 14.71 -3.34
CA LEU A 13 12.57 15.91 -3.81
C LEU A 13 14.06 15.66 -4.09
N LEU A 14 14.77 14.99 -3.18
CA LEU A 14 16.19 14.66 -3.36
C LEU A 14 16.40 13.70 -4.54
N LEU A 15 15.58 12.66 -4.66
CA LEU A 15 15.63 11.72 -5.78
C LEU A 15 15.38 12.43 -7.12
N PHE A 16 14.39 13.33 -7.17
CA PHE A 16 14.14 14.16 -8.34
C PHE A 16 15.38 14.99 -8.71
N LEU A 17 15.98 15.72 -7.76
CA LEU A 17 17.12 16.59 -8.05
C LEU A 17 18.33 15.80 -8.54
N VAL A 18 18.66 14.70 -7.88
CA VAL A 18 19.80 13.84 -8.25
C VAL A 18 19.57 13.23 -9.64
N SER A 19 18.42 12.60 -9.86
CA SER A 19 18.10 11.99 -11.16
C SER A 19 18.03 13.03 -12.28
N GLY A 20 17.45 14.20 -12.01
CA GLY A 20 17.40 15.32 -12.95
C GLY A 20 18.80 15.80 -13.36
N LEU A 21 19.69 16.03 -12.39
CA LEU A 21 21.08 16.41 -12.66
C LEU A 21 21.82 15.36 -13.49
N LEU A 22 21.61 14.08 -13.21
CA LEU A 22 22.21 12.99 -13.98
C LEU A 22 21.76 13.00 -15.44
N THR A 23 20.55 13.45 -15.78
CA THR A 23 20.10 13.51 -17.18
C THR A 23 20.77 14.59 -18.03
N LEU A 24 21.30 15.65 -17.40
CA LEU A 24 21.88 16.81 -18.08
C LEU A 24 23.08 16.49 -18.98
N PRO A 25 24.13 15.78 -18.51
CA PRO A 25 25.27 15.44 -19.38
C PRO A 25 24.85 14.59 -20.57
N PHE A 26 24.03 13.56 -20.36
CA PHE A 26 23.52 12.72 -21.46
C PHE A 26 22.78 13.56 -22.50
N THR A 27 21.90 14.44 -22.06
CA THR A 27 21.12 15.29 -22.97
C THR A 27 22.02 16.28 -23.71
N TYR A 28 23.02 16.85 -23.03
CA TYR A 28 23.97 17.78 -23.62
C TYR A 28 24.78 17.14 -24.77
N PHE A 29 25.25 15.90 -24.57
CA PHE A 29 26.03 15.17 -25.57
C PHE A 29 25.15 14.61 -26.71
N LEU A 30 23.96 14.09 -26.39
CA LEU A 30 23.10 13.40 -27.37
C LEU A 30 22.25 14.36 -28.20
N CYS A 31 21.88 15.54 -27.69
CA CYS A 31 21.01 16.48 -28.39
C CYS A 31 21.78 17.67 -28.97
N LYS A 32 21.76 17.82 -30.29
CA LYS A 32 22.34 18.98 -30.99
C LYS A 32 21.31 20.08 -31.28
N GLU A 33 20.08 19.71 -31.63
CA GLU A 33 18.98 20.64 -31.87
C GLU A 33 18.16 20.93 -30.62
N GLN A 34 17.70 22.19 -30.49
CA GLN A 34 16.91 22.67 -29.34
C GLN A 34 17.55 22.27 -27.98
N ARG A 35 18.89 22.20 -27.92
CA ARG A 35 19.65 21.60 -26.82
C ARG A 35 19.23 22.13 -25.45
N LYS A 36 19.21 23.46 -25.27
CA LYS A 36 18.80 24.10 -24.01
C LYS A 36 17.42 23.63 -23.55
N ARG A 37 16.48 23.51 -24.47
CA ARG A 37 15.10 23.12 -24.20
C ARG A 37 14.99 21.64 -23.82
N ARG A 38 15.66 20.77 -24.57
CA ARG A 38 15.72 19.34 -24.26
C ARG A 38 16.40 19.07 -22.93
N MET A 39 17.43 19.85 -22.58
CA MET A 39 18.07 19.78 -21.26
C MET A 39 17.11 20.13 -20.13
N ILE A 40 16.35 21.22 -20.25
CA ILE A 40 15.32 21.59 -19.27
C ILE A 40 14.28 20.49 -19.13
N LEU A 41 13.73 19.99 -20.24
CA LEU A 41 12.74 18.91 -20.21
C LEU A 41 13.30 17.63 -19.58
N SER A 42 14.54 17.26 -19.92
CA SER A 42 15.17 16.07 -19.36
C SER A 42 15.41 16.20 -17.86
N PHE A 43 15.84 17.36 -17.40
CA PHE A 43 16.01 17.65 -15.97
C PHE A 43 14.70 17.47 -15.19
N PHE A 44 13.58 17.98 -15.71
CA PHE A 44 12.28 17.89 -15.03
C PHE A 44 11.58 16.54 -15.21
N THR A 45 11.97 15.73 -16.21
CA THR A 45 11.28 14.47 -16.54
C THR A 45 11.24 13.49 -15.36
N PRO A 46 12.36 13.21 -14.65
CA PRO A 46 12.32 12.35 -13.47
C PRO A 46 11.35 12.85 -12.40
N GLY A 47 11.27 14.16 -12.18
CA GLY A 47 10.33 14.76 -11.23
C GLY A 47 8.89 14.53 -11.65
N VAL A 48 8.56 14.88 -12.90
CA VAL A 48 7.21 14.63 -13.47
C VAL A 48 6.84 13.15 -13.33
N ALA A 49 7.76 12.23 -13.62
CA ALA A 49 7.50 10.80 -13.50
C ALA A 49 7.25 10.38 -12.05
N LEU A 50 8.15 10.75 -11.12
CA LEU A 50 8.05 10.40 -9.70
C LEU A 50 6.78 10.94 -9.06
N PHE A 51 6.50 12.23 -9.24
CA PHE A 51 5.33 12.87 -8.62
C PHE A 51 4.01 12.35 -9.22
N THR A 52 3.97 12.10 -10.54
CA THR A 52 2.77 11.51 -11.16
C THR A 52 2.51 10.10 -10.64
N TYR A 53 3.55 9.27 -10.58
CA TYR A 53 3.43 7.90 -10.08
C TYR A 53 3.03 7.87 -8.61
N ALA A 54 3.65 8.70 -7.76
CA ALA A 54 3.32 8.79 -6.35
C ALA A 54 1.87 9.27 -6.12
N ALA A 55 1.45 10.34 -6.80
CA ALA A 55 0.10 10.88 -6.67
C ALA A 55 -0.97 9.89 -7.16
N SER A 56 -0.76 9.28 -8.33
CA SER A 56 -1.69 8.27 -8.86
C SER A 56 -1.75 7.01 -8.02
N SER A 57 -0.61 6.54 -7.48
CA SER A 57 -0.58 5.40 -6.55
C SER A 57 -1.31 5.71 -5.25
N LEU A 58 -1.17 6.92 -4.70
CA LEU A 58 -1.92 7.32 -3.50
C LEU A 58 -3.44 7.30 -3.76
N VAL A 59 -3.89 7.82 -4.91
CA VAL A 59 -5.31 7.74 -5.30
C VAL A 59 -5.77 6.28 -5.46
N ALA A 60 -4.96 5.43 -6.10
CA ALA A 60 -5.28 4.01 -6.23
C ALA A 60 -5.39 3.33 -4.86
N MET A 61 -4.46 3.59 -3.93
CA MET A 61 -4.49 3.06 -2.57
C MET A 61 -5.76 3.49 -1.82
N ILE A 62 -6.18 4.75 -1.92
CA ILE A 62 -7.43 5.24 -1.32
C ILE A 62 -8.65 4.49 -1.90
N ILE A 63 -8.72 4.33 -3.21
CA ILE A 63 -9.82 3.61 -3.86
C ILE A 63 -9.86 2.15 -3.41
N ILE A 64 -8.69 1.49 -3.35
CA ILE A 64 -8.57 0.10 -2.92
C ILE A 64 -8.98 -0.05 -1.44
N ALA A 65 -8.56 0.88 -0.58
CA ALA A 65 -8.95 0.94 0.82
C ALA A 65 -10.47 0.96 0.98
N ILE A 66 -11.15 1.83 0.24
CA ILE A 66 -12.61 1.96 0.25
C ILE A 66 -13.29 0.67 -0.23
N ILE A 67 -12.85 0.12 -1.37
CA ILE A 67 -13.47 -1.07 -1.97
C ILE A 67 -13.29 -2.31 -1.08
N LEU A 68 -12.08 -2.50 -0.55
CA LEU A 68 -11.77 -3.66 0.27
C LEU A 68 -12.18 -3.48 1.73
N GLY A 69 -12.60 -2.28 2.14
CA GLY A 69 -12.94 -1.97 3.53
C GLY A 69 -11.76 -2.07 4.49
N THR A 70 -10.55 -1.81 3.97
CA THR A 70 -9.26 -1.87 4.68
C THR A 70 -8.70 -0.45 4.87
N ASP A 71 -7.60 -0.27 5.60
CA ASP A 71 -6.90 1.04 5.67
C ASP A 71 -6.20 1.45 4.34
N ILE A 72 -5.50 2.59 4.30
CA ILE A 72 -4.83 3.07 3.08
C ILE A 72 -3.49 2.34 2.82
N GLY A 73 -2.93 1.68 3.83
CA GLY A 73 -1.61 1.05 3.80
C GLY A 73 -0.47 2.04 3.99
N ILE A 74 -0.75 3.19 4.61
CA ILE A 74 0.25 4.21 4.97
C ILE A 74 0.07 4.52 6.44
N GLY A 75 1.04 4.08 7.25
CA GLY A 75 1.08 4.45 8.65
C GLY A 75 1.79 3.44 9.55
N ASP A 76 1.55 3.61 10.85
CA ASP A 76 1.97 2.76 11.96
C ASP A 76 0.87 1.76 12.37
N SER A 77 -0.27 1.81 11.69
CA SER A 77 -1.41 0.94 11.91
C SER A 77 -1.92 0.38 10.59
N TRP A 78 -2.56 -0.77 10.66
CA TRP A 78 -3.25 -1.39 9.55
C TRP A 78 -4.51 -2.10 10.01
N SER A 79 -5.48 -2.26 9.12
CA SER A 79 -6.70 -3.02 9.38
C SER A 79 -7.21 -3.73 8.13
N THR A 80 -7.77 -4.93 8.34
CA THR A 80 -8.41 -5.72 7.30
C THR A 80 -9.70 -6.35 7.82
N PRO A 81 -10.80 -6.29 7.03
CA PRO A 81 -12.08 -6.78 7.50
C PRO A 81 -12.08 -8.32 7.58
N LEU A 82 -12.81 -8.80 8.58
CA LEU A 82 -13.29 -10.16 8.70
C LEU A 82 -14.80 -10.18 8.39
N LYS A 83 -15.42 -11.36 8.37
CA LYS A 83 -16.88 -11.45 8.18
C LYS A 83 -17.63 -10.87 9.38
N ASN A 84 -18.91 -10.57 9.17
CA ASN A 84 -19.88 -10.22 10.23
C ASN A 84 -19.46 -9.03 11.10
N ASN A 85 -18.88 -8.00 10.48
CA ASN A 85 -18.49 -6.74 11.12
C ASN A 85 -17.34 -6.86 12.14
N TYR A 86 -16.52 -7.89 12.02
CA TYR A 86 -15.23 -7.98 12.71
C TYR A 86 -14.10 -7.51 11.80
N GLU A 87 -12.97 -7.14 12.39
CA GLU A 87 -11.75 -6.84 11.67
C GLU A 87 -10.53 -7.34 12.43
N LEU A 88 -9.46 -7.58 11.69
CA LEU A 88 -8.12 -7.77 12.23
C LEU A 88 -7.37 -6.46 12.03
N SER A 89 -6.93 -5.85 13.12
CA SER A 89 -6.21 -4.58 13.10
C SER A 89 -4.93 -4.66 13.93
N SER A 90 -3.98 -3.78 13.66
CA SER A 90 -2.75 -3.67 14.44
C SER A 90 -2.34 -2.21 14.52
N THR A 91 -1.77 -1.83 15.66
CA THR A 91 -1.27 -0.49 15.95
C THR A 91 0.13 -0.62 16.54
N ASP A 92 1.05 0.27 16.13
CA ASP A 92 2.44 0.41 16.59
C ASP A 92 3.38 -0.75 16.21
N THR A 93 2.97 -2.01 16.42
CA THR A 93 3.77 -3.20 16.12
C THR A 93 3.01 -4.11 15.15
N PRO A 94 3.38 -4.16 13.86
CA PRO A 94 2.63 -4.91 12.84
C PRO A 94 2.53 -6.40 13.13
N ASP A 95 3.46 -6.93 13.94
CA ASP A 95 3.51 -8.33 14.35
C ASP A 95 2.44 -8.70 15.40
N ASN A 96 1.87 -7.70 16.09
CA ASN A 96 0.82 -7.90 17.09
C ASN A 96 -0.49 -7.28 16.61
N GLY A 97 -1.40 -8.13 16.14
CA GLY A 97 -2.75 -7.75 15.75
C GLY A 97 -3.75 -7.94 16.89
N GLY A 98 -4.96 -7.44 16.69
CA GLY A 98 -6.11 -7.70 17.53
C GLY A 98 -7.34 -7.94 16.67
N ILE A 99 -8.25 -8.79 17.15
CA ILE A 99 -9.59 -8.94 16.58
C ILE A 99 -10.51 -8.01 17.34
N CYS A 100 -11.13 -7.08 16.62
CA CYS A 100 -12.11 -6.13 17.16
C CYS A 100 -13.35 -6.06 16.28
N LYS A 101 -14.38 -5.39 16.79
CA LYS A 101 -15.60 -5.12 16.02
C LYS A 101 -15.45 -3.76 15.34
N LYS A 102 -15.65 -3.72 14.03
CA LYS A 102 -15.30 -2.58 13.17
C LYS A 102 -16.01 -1.27 13.55
N ASP A 103 -17.26 -1.35 13.99
CA ASP A 103 -18.07 -0.18 14.36
C ASP A 103 -18.13 0.06 15.88
N ASP A 104 -17.28 -0.58 16.67
CA ASP A 104 -17.30 -0.36 18.11
C ASP A 104 -16.61 0.96 18.47
N LEU A 105 -17.38 1.87 19.08
CA LEU A 105 -16.92 3.19 19.51
C LEU A 105 -15.82 3.10 20.57
N TYR A 106 -15.77 2.00 21.32
CA TYR A 106 -14.76 1.72 22.34
C TYR A 106 -13.58 0.91 21.79
N ASN A 107 -13.65 0.48 20.53
CA ASN A 107 -12.68 -0.38 19.86
C ASN A 107 -12.25 -1.56 20.74
N GLU A 108 -13.23 -2.24 21.34
CA GLU A 108 -12.98 -3.35 22.26
C GLU A 108 -12.19 -4.44 21.53
N ILE A 109 -10.99 -4.69 22.04
CA ILE A 109 -10.11 -5.76 21.54
C ILE A 109 -10.62 -7.06 22.15
N LEU A 110 -11.23 -7.91 21.32
CA LEU A 110 -11.80 -9.19 21.75
C LEU A 110 -10.71 -10.25 21.90
N ILE A 111 -9.70 -10.21 21.03
CA ILE A 111 -8.49 -11.02 21.13
C ILE A 111 -7.30 -10.10 20.83
N SER A 112 -6.34 -10.00 21.76
CA SER A 112 -5.11 -9.23 21.60
C SER A 112 -3.95 -10.11 21.13
N ASP A 113 -2.85 -9.46 20.72
CA ASP A 113 -1.56 -10.11 20.44
C ASP A 113 -1.62 -11.26 19.43
N VAL A 114 -2.53 -11.14 18.46
CA VAL A 114 -2.74 -12.08 17.36
C VAL A 114 -1.56 -11.99 16.41
N THR A 115 -0.73 -13.03 16.38
CA THR A 115 0.45 -13.12 15.50
C THR A 115 0.18 -13.95 14.26
N HIS A 116 -0.69 -14.96 14.37
CA HIS A 116 -1.03 -15.85 13.26
C HIS A 116 -2.53 -16.06 13.19
N ILE A 117 -3.04 -16.21 11.98
CA ILE A 117 -4.47 -16.31 11.70
C ILE A 117 -4.74 -17.25 10.53
N GLN A 118 -5.90 -17.88 10.56
CA GLN A 118 -6.53 -18.56 9.45
C GLN A 118 -8.04 -18.41 9.58
N VAL A 119 -8.71 -18.03 8.49
CA VAL A 119 -10.17 -17.95 8.44
C VAL A 119 -10.71 -19.24 7.83
N ILE A 120 -11.58 -19.94 8.55
CA ILE A 120 -12.23 -21.19 8.13
C ILE A 120 -13.74 -21.01 8.25
N GLY A 121 -14.42 -20.83 7.12
CA GLY A 121 -15.88 -20.61 7.12
C GLY A 121 -16.24 -19.33 7.87
N ASP A 122 -16.94 -19.48 9.00
CA ASP A 122 -17.33 -18.38 9.90
C ASP A 122 -16.55 -18.41 11.22
N SER A 123 -15.39 -19.05 11.24
CA SER A 123 -14.49 -19.06 12.39
C SER A 123 -13.11 -18.54 12.00
N VAL A 124 -12.45 -17.90 12.95
CA VAL A 124 -11.05 -17.52 12.88
C VAL A 124 -10.30 -18.38 13.88
N ILE A 125 -9.26 -19.05 13.41
CA ILE A 125 -8.35 -19.78 14.28
C ILE A 125 -6.99 -19.10 14.20
N GLY A 126 -6.26 -19.07 15.31
CA GLY A 126 -5.03 -18.31 15.32
C GLY A 126 -4.16 -18.58 16.53
N LYS A 127 -3.10 -17.77 16.62
CA LYS A 127 -2.16 -17.76 17.72
C LYS A 127 -2.08 -16.35 18.31
N ALA A 128 -2.37 -16.25 19.61
CA ALA A 128 -2.31 -15.04 20.41
C ALA A 128 -1.46 -15.29 21.66
N ASP A 129 -0.50 -14.40 21.96
CA ASP A 129 0.42 -14.51 23.11
C ASP A 129 0.99 -15.94 23.33
N GLY A 130 1.51 -16.55 22.25
CA GLY A 130 2.08 -17.90 22.33
C GLY A 130 1.08 -19.06 22.39
N ARG A 131 -0.22 -18.80 22.58
CA ARG A 131 -1.31 -19.79 22.70
C ARG A 131 -2.24 -19.77 21.50
N TYR A 132 -3.04 -20.82 21.34
CA TYR A 132 -4.01 -20.90 20.25
C TYR A 132 -5.39 -20.37 20.68
N PHE A 133 -6.15 -19.87 19.72
CA PHE A 133 -7.54 -19.48 19.93
C PHE A 133 -8.44 -19.95 18.78
N ILE A 134 -9.74 -20.00 19.07
CA ILE A 134 -10.82 -20.14 18.10
C ILE A 134 -11.83 -19.04 18.37
N PHE A 135 -12.15 -18.23 17.37
CA PHE A 135 -13.10 -17.13 17.44
C PHE A 135 -14.23 -17.36 16.43
N ASN A 136 -15.48 -17.27 16.88
CA ASN A 136 -16.65 -17.41 16.04
C ASN A 136 -17.09 -16.03 15.52
N LEU A 137 -17.06 -15.84 14.21
CA LEU A 137 -17.45 -14.59 13.56
C LEU A 137 -18.98 -14.39 13.59
N GLN A 138 -19.82 -15.37 13.90
CA GLN A 138 -21.27 -15.17 13.92
C GLN A 138 -21.76 -14.49 15.20
N ASP A 139 -21.25 -14.93 16.35
CA ASP A 139 -21.74 -14.51 17.67
C ASP A 139 -20.65 -13.87 18.55
N GLY A 140 -19.40 -13.81 18.08
CA GLY A 140 -18.27 -13.25 18.82
C GLY A 140 -17.76 -14.13 19.95
N THR A 141 -18.29 -15.34 20.10
CA THR A 141 -17.80 -16.28 21.11
C THR A 141 -16.40 -16.75 20.76
N HIS A 142 -15.55 -16.91 21.78
CA HIS A 142 -14.18 -17.33 21.57
C HIS A 142 -13.72 -18.29 22.66
N THR A 143 -12.75 -19.11 22.29
CA THR A 143 -12.01 -19.97 23.21
C THR A 143 -10.54 -19.68 23.05
N ASP A 144 -9.95 -19.13 24.11
CA ASP A 144 -8.56 -18.67 24.10
C ASP A 144 -7.65 -19.61 24.90
N SER A 145 -6.36 -19.29 24.89
CA SER A 145 -5.34 -19.97 25.71
C SER A 145 -5.24 -21.49 25.47
N LEU A 146 -5.64 -21.95 24.28
CA LEU A 146 -5.62 -23.36 23.92
C LEU A 146 -4.20 -23.87 23.71
N THR A 147 -3.97 -25.12 24.09
CA THR A 147 -2.82 -25.89 23.62
C THR A 147 -3.09 -26.37 22.20
N TYR A 148 -2.03 -26.66 21.44
CA TYR A 148 -2.18 -27.26 20.11
C TYR A 148 -2.98 -28.58 20.15
N GLN A 149 -2.81 -29.37 21.22
CA GLN A 149 -3.59 -30.59 21.41
C GLN A 149 -5.09 -30.30 21.64
N ALA A 150 -5.43 -29.24 22.37
CA ALA A 150 -6.83 -28.86 22.57
C ALA A 150 -7.47 -28.31 21.28
N LEU A 151 -6.72 -27.54 20.49
CA LEU A 151 -7.14 -27.07 19.17
C LEU A 151 -7.42 -28.24 18.22
N THR A 152 -6.51 -29.22 18.16
CA THR A 152 -6.62 -30.36 17.25
C THR A 152 -7.70 -31.39 17.62
N ARG A 153 -8.29 -31.28 18.82
CA ARG A 153 -9.51 -32.02 19.18
C ARG A 153 -10.76 -31.44 18.53
N GLN A 154 -10.74 -30.14 18.20
CA GLN A 154 -11.88 -29.43 17.61
C GLN A 154 -11.73 -29.29 16.09
N ILE A 155 -10.50 -29.18 15.60
CA ILE A 155 -10.18 -28.94 14.19
C ILE A 155 -9.16 -29.96 13.71
N SER A 156 -9.39 -30.55 12.54
CA SER A 156 -8.45 -31.53 11.99
C SER A 156 -7.05 -30.91 11.83
N PRO A 157 -5.97 -31.56 12.31
CA PRO A 157 -4.61 -31.06 12.13
C PRO A 157 -4.27 -30.74 10.67
N SER A 158 -4.80 -31.53 9.73
CA SER A 158 -4.58 -31.36 8.29
C SER A 158 -5.23 -30.12 7.69
N SER A 159 -6.19 -29.50 8.39
CA SER A 159 -6.85 -28.26 7.94
C SER A 159 -6.22 -26.99 8.52
N ILE A 160 -5.30 -27.13 9.48
CA ILE A 160 -4.68 -25.99 10.17
C ILE A 160 -3.48 -25.50 9.34
N HIS A 161 -3.66 -24.34 8.72
CA HIS A 161 -2.67 -23.61 7.95
C HIS A 161 -2.68 -22.16 8.42
N LEU A 162 -2.10 -21.94 9.60
CA LEU A 162 -1.95 -20.60 10.15
C LEU A 162 -0.91 -19.83 9.33
N ILE A 163 -1.26 -18.62 8.94
CA ILE A 163 -0.34 -17.67 8.33
C ILE A 163 -0.12 -16.49 9.26
N ASP A 164 1.03 -15.84 9.11
CA ASP A 164 1.35 -14.60 9.79
C ASP A 164 0.29 -13.52 9.50
N ASN A 165 -0.05 -12.72 10.53
CA ASN A 165 -1.11 -11.72 10.46
C ASN A 165 -0.86 -10.63 9.39
N ASN A 166 0.38 -10.18 9.26
CA ASN A 166 0.82 -9.19 8.28
C ASN A 166 0.80 -9.80 6.88
N THR A 167 1.19 -11.07 6.75
CA THR A 167 1.04 -11.83 5.50
C THR A 167 -0.43 -11.94 5.08
N TYR A 168 -1.34 -12.27 6.00
CA TYR A 168 -2.78 -12.30 5.74
C TYR A 168 -3.27 -10.93 5.24
N TYR A 169 -2.88 -9.85 5.91
CA TYR A 169 -3.21 -8.49 5.50
C TYR A 169 -2.73 -8.14 4.08
N TRP A 170 -1.47 -8.45 3.74
CA TRP A 170 -0.92 -8.14 2.41
C TRP A 170 -1.55 -8.96 1.29
N GLU A 171 -1.87 -10.23 1.53
CA GLU A 171 -2.50 -11.09 0.52
C GLU A 171 -3.90 -10.59 0.13
N GLN A 172 -4.67 -9.99 1.06
CA GLN A 172 -5.98 -9.40 0.75
C GLN A 172 -5.88 -8.26 -0.27
N ARG A 173 -4.77 -7.52 -0.27
CA ARG A 173 -4.58 -6.34 -1.13
C ARG A 173 -3.70 -6.61 -2.35
N ARG A 174 -2.96 -7.71 -2.36
CA ARG A 174 -1.89 -8.00 -3.32
C ARG A 174 -2.33 -7.78 -4.77
N THR A 175 -3.43 -8.41 -5.19
CA THR A 175 -3.93 -8.30 -6.56
C THR A 175 -4.35 -6.88 -6.91
N ALA A 176 -5.08 -6.21 -6.01
CA ALA A 176 -5.55 -4.85 -6.22
C ALA A 176 -4.37 -3.86 -6.31
N TYR A 177 -3.35 -4.03 -5.49
CA TYR A 177 -2.14 -3.19 -5.47
C TYR A 177 -1.31 -3.37 -6.73
N ILE A 178 -1.20 -4.60 -7.25
CA ILE A 178 -0.53 -4.87 -8.53
C ILE A 178 -1.26 -4.15 -9.66
N ILE A 179 -2.59 -4.28 -9.74
CA ILE A 179 -3.40 -3.61 -10.78
C ILE A 179 -3.26 -2.09 -10.67
N GLY A 180 -3.42 -1.54 -9.47
CA GLY A 180 -3.27 -0.11 -9.20
C GLY A 180 -1.89 0.42 -9.62
N GLY A 181 -0.82 -0.30 -9.25
CA GLY A 181 0.55 0.06 -9.63
C GLY A 181 0.78 0.05 -11.14
N VAL A 182 0.26 -0.95 -11.86
CA VAL A 182 0.34 -1.01 -13.34
C VAL A 182 -0.41 0.17 -13.97
N LEU A 183 -1.60 0.50 -13.49
CA LEU A 183 -2.37 1.65 -13.99
C LEU A 183 -1.65 2.98 -13.73
N SER A 184 -1.08 3.17 -12.55
CA SER A 184 -0.26 4.34 -12.18
C SER A 184 0.99 4.48 -13.06
N LEU A 185 1.62 3.35 -13.42
CA LEU A 185 2.76 3.35 -14.35
C LEU A 185 2.33 3.78 -15.76
N LEU A 186 1.24 3.23 -16.29
CA LEU A 186 0.70 3.60 -17.60
C LEU A 186 0.34 5.09 -17.66
N LEU A 187 -0.31 5.62 -16.61
CA LEU A 187 -0.63 7.03 -16.49
C LEU A 187 0.64 7.89 -16.47
N THR A 188 1.65 7.48 -15.71
CA THR A 188 2.95 8.16 -15.65
C THR A 188 3.61 8.25 -17.03
N ILE A 189 3.63 7.15 -17.80
CA ILE A 189 4.17 7.14 -19.16
C ILE A 189 3.40 8.12 -20.06
N LEU A 190 2.07 8.15 -19.95
CA LEU A 190 1.21 9.07 -20.70
C LEU A 190 1.51 10.54 -20.36
N VAL A 191 1.60 10.87 -19.07
CA VAL A 191 1.89 12.23 -18.60
C VAL A 191 3.28 12.68 -19.04
N VAL A 192 4.30 11.83 -18.93
CA VAL A 192 5.65 12.14 -19.41
C VAL A 192 5.65 12.40 -20.93
N ARG A 193 4.95 11.57 -21.70
CA ARG A 193 4.81 11.79 -23.15
C ARG A 193 4.14 13.11 -23.48
N LEU A 194 3.06 13.46 -22.78
CA LEU A 194 2.36 14.74 -22.95
C LEU A 194 3.24 15.92 -22.55
N PHE A 195 3.97 15.81 -21.44
CA PHE A 195 4.92 16.81 -20.97
C PHE A 195 5.98 17.12 -22.04
N TRP A 196 6.58 16.09 -22.64
CA TRP A 196 7.53 16.27 -23.75
C TRP A 196 6.86 16.83 -25.01
N ARG A 197 5.66 16.37 -25.36
CA ARG A 197 4.93 16.84 -26.56
C ARG A 197 4.59 18.32 -26.47
N ILE A 198 4.06 18.78 -25.34
CA ILE A 198 3.77 20.19 -25.07
C ILE A 198 5.08 20.97 -24.98
N GLY A 199 6.02 20.41 -24.23
CA GLY A 199 7.34 20.92 -24.00
C GLY A 199 8.13 21.17 -25.27
N LEU A 200 7.91 20.42 -26.37
CA LEU A 200 8.55 20.55 -27.69
C LEU A 200 7.69 21.27 -28.76
N HIS A 201 6.36 21.19 -28.74
CA HIS A 201 5.53 21.89 -29.74
C HIS A 201 5.10 23.32 -29.32
N GLY A 202 4.97 23.60 -28.02
CA GLY A 202 4.46 24.89 -27.52
C GLY A 202 5.29 26.12 -27.92
N PHE A 203 6.57 25.94 -28.28
CA PHE A 203 7.49 27.02 -28.61
C PHE A 203 7.75 27.19 -30.12
N GLN A 204 7.40 26.20 -30.97
CA GLN A 204 7.50 26.37 -32.43
C GLN A 204 6.55 27.48 -32.93
N ARG A 205 5.37 27.60 -32.31
CA ARG A 205 4.45 28.73 -32.56
C ARG A 205 5.03 30.11 -32.20
N ARG A 206 6.01 30.19 -31.29
CA ARG A 206 6.67 31.46 -30.93
C ARG A 206 7.78 31.88 -31.88
N GLN A 207 8.40 30.96 -32.61
CA GLN A 207 9.45 31.29 -33.59
C GLN A 207 8.92 31.62 -34.99
N GLN A 208 7.67 31.29 -35.30
CA GLN A 208 7.02 31.69 -36.56
C GLN A 208 6.27 33.04 -36.48
N GLY A 209 6.28 33.69 -35.32
CA GLY A 209 5.64 35.00 -35.10
C GLY A 209 6.64 36.11 -34.75
N SER A 210 7.92 35.92 -35.06
CA SER A 210 9.04 36.87 -34.93
C SER A 210 9.70 37.04 -36.29
#